data_AF-R7XXX8-F1
#
_entry.id   AF-R7XXX8-F1
#
_cell.length_a   1.000
_cell.length_b   1.000
_cell.length_c   1.000
_cell.angle_alpha   90.00
_cell.angle_beta   90.00
_cell.angle_gamma   90.00
#
_symmetry.space_group_name_H-M   'P 1'
#
loop_
_entity.id
_entity.type
_entity.pdbx_description
1 polymer ?
#
loop_
_entity_poly.entity_id
_entity_poly.type
_entity_poly.pdbx_seq_one_letter_code
_entity_poly.pdbx_strand_id
1 'polypeptide(L)'
;MPDDAGEAMLRVIRGLLAPWRAEPVAVYDPEELLAMFGGAAAPEQLEALADLVGAEVNPEGQVVVSAPGLLAAGVEGVAAGLPLEGVTRAGKLVVESAREVAEGFVELFRDSVWQQFVDAGMPEGEWDRIVGVHSRLQPLAVQAFLSAFQRAMSQQVSEALGHELGAGAQEVLDRLLRAGPGDRSA
;
A
#
# COMPACT_ATOMS: atom_id res chain seq x y z
N MET A 1 24.31 -37.27 10.45
CA MET A 1 23.56 -36.14 11.03
C MET A 1 22.44 -35.83 10.05
N PRO A 2 21.21 -35.50 10.47
CA PRO A 2 20.26 -34.92 9.53
C PRO A 2 20.85 -33.61 8.98
N ASP A 3 20.55 -33.30 7.71
CA ASP A 3 21.13 -32.21 6.90
C ASP A 3 20.97 -30.80 7.53
N ASP A 4 21.99 -30.36 8.27
CA ASP A 4 22.11 -28.98 8.81
C ASP A 4 22.00 -27.93 7.69
N ALA A 5 22.63 -28.18 6.55
CA ALA A 5 22.56 -27.33 5.36
C ALA A 5 21.12 -27.21 4.81
N GLY A 6 20.38 -28.32 4.78
CA GLY A 6 18.98 -28.32 4.31
C GLY A 6 18.06 -27.51 5.22
N GLU A 7 18.20 -27.69 6.55
CA GLU A 7 17.43 -26.93 7.53
C GLU A 7 17.77 -25.43 7.51
N ALA A 8 19.05 -25.09 7.34
CA ALA A 8 19.49 -23.71 7.28
C ALA A 8 19.02 -23.02 5.97
N MET A 9 18.97 -23.71 4.83
CA MET A 9 18.39 -23.15 3.60
C MET A 9 16.88 -22.91 3.74
N LEU A 10 16.15 -23.84 4.37
CA LEU A 10 14.74 -23.64 4.67
C LEU A 10 14.51 -22.42 5.58
N ARG A 11 15.45 -22.10 6.48
CA ARG A 11 15.40 -20.88 7.30
C ARG A 11 15.54 -19.62 6.45
N VAL A 12 16.43 -19.62 5.47
CA VAL A 12 16.57 -18.52 4.50
C VAL A 12 15.27 -18.34 3.72
N ILE A 13 14.75 -19.41 3.12
CA ILE A 13 13.51 -19.38 2.33
C ILE A 13 12.34 -18.87 3.18
N ARG A 14 12.19 -19.36 4.41
CA ARG A 14 11.16 -18.86 5.35
C ARG A 14 11.33 -17.38 5.67
N GLY A 15 12.57 -16.91 5.82
CA GLY A 15 12.86 -15.48 6.02
C GLY A 15 12.46 -14.61 4.83
N LEU A 16 12.65 -15.11 3.61
CA LEU A 16 12.23 -14.43 2.38
C LEU A 16 10.71 -14.48 2.14
N LEU A 17 10.06 -15.58 2.56
CA LEU A 17 8.59 -15.73 2.47
C LEU A 17 7.84 -15.10 3.64
N ALA A 18 8.55 -14.56 4.63
CA ALA A 18 7.94 -13.90 5.77
C ALA A 18 7.04 -12.75 5.28
N PRO A 19 5.78 -12.64 5.76
CA PRO A 19 4.87 -11.62 5.28
C PRO A 19 5.43 -10.21 5.48
N TRP A 20 5.31 -9.36 4.44
CA TRP A 20 5.63 -7.94 4.50
C TRP A 20 4.53 -7.12 5.22
N ARG A 21 3.89 -7.71 6.24
CA ARG A 21 2.72 -7.10 6.89
C ARG A 21 3.15 -6.02 7.88
N ALA A 22 2.70 -4.79 7.63
CA ALA A 22 2.74 -3.70 8.60
C ALA A 22 1.64 -3.87 9.68
N GLU A 23 0.55 -4.55 9.34
CA GLU A 23 -0.67 -4.67 10.15
C GLU A 23 -1.10 -6.14 10.29
N PRO A 24 -1.61 -6.57 11.45
CA PRO A 24 -2.26 -7.87 11.58
C PRO A 24 -3.57 -7.88 10.78
N VAL A 25 -4.00 -9.07 10.34
CA VAL A 25 -5.35 -9.23 9.78
C VAL A 25 -6.39 -8.88 10.83
N ALA A 26 -7.53 -8.33 10.41
CA ALA A 26 -8.62 -7.99 11.31
C ALA A 26 -9.83 -8.88 11.05
N VAL A 27 -10.59 -9.18 12.10
CA VAL A 27 -11.79 -10.02 12.03
C VAL A 27 -12.99 -9.18 12.43
N TYR A 28 -14.03 -9.22 11.61
CA TYR A 28 -15.25 -8.44 11.78
C TYR A 28 -16.47 -9.35 11.78
N ASP A 29 -17.49 -8.95 12.53
CA ASP A 29 -18.83 -9.46 12.29
C ASP A 29 -19.35 -8.93 10.92
N PRO A 30 -20.02 -9.76 10.10
CA PRO A 30 -20.54 -9.31 8.80
C PRO A 30 -21.48 -8.11 8.91
N GLU A 31 -22.35 -8.04 9.92
CA GLU A 31 -23.31 -6.95 10.07
C GLU A 31 -22.60 -5.66 10.50
N GLU A 32 -21.61 -5.76 11.38
CA GLU A 32 -20.78 -4.62 11.80
C GLU A 32 -20.02 -4.03 10.61
N LEU A 33 -19.44 -4.89 9.76
CA LEU A 33 -18.70 -4.46 8.58
C LEU A 33 -19.60 -3.73 7.57
N LEU A 34 -20.81 -4.24 7.33
CA LEU A 34 -21.81 -3.59 6.46
C LEU A 34 -22.27 -2.24 7.02
N ALA A 35 -22.42 -2.14 8.35
CA ALA A 35 -22.82 -0.91 9.02
C ALA A 35 -21.79 0.21 8.83
N MET A 36 -20.50 -0.11 8.68
CA MET A 36 -19.44 0.88 8.42
C MET A 36 -19.66 1.66 7.10
N PHE A 37 -20.38 1.08 6.13
CA PHE A 37 -20.68 1.71 4.84
C PHE A 37 -22.09 2.33 4.78
N GLY A 38 -22.74 2.51 5.93
CA GLY A 38 -24.06 3.16 6.01
C GLY A 38 -25.23 2.27 5.56
N GLY A 39 -25.04 0.94 5.48
CA GLY A 39 -26.11 -0.06 5.34
C GLY A 39 -26.91 -0.04 4.03
N ALA A 40 -26.57 0.82 3.08
CA ALA A 40 -27.28 0.98 1.79
C ALA A 40 -26.42 0.63 0.56
N ALA A 41 -25.23 0.04 0.76
CA ALA A 41 -24.36 -0.37 -0.34
C ALA A 41 -25.00 -1.51 -1.14
N ALA A 42 -24.95 -1.41 -2.47
CA ALA A 42 -25.40 -2.50 -3.33
C ALA A 42 -24.48 -3.72 -3.16
N PRO A 43 -25.00 -4.96 -3.29
CA PRO A 43 -24.19 -6.18 -3.15
C PRO A 43 -22.92 -6.19 -4.00
N GLU A 44 -23.00 -5.67 -5.23
CA GLU A 44 -21.88 -5.62 -6.17
C GLU A 44 -20.77 -4.65 -5.71
N GLN A 45 -21.15 -3.57 -5.01
CA GLN A 45 -20.18 -2.62 -4.45
C GLN A 45 -19.46 -3.20 -3.24
N LEU A 46 -20.17 -4.02 -2.46
CA LEU A 46 -19.62 -4.73 -1.30
C LEU A 46 -18.68 -5.85 -1.73
N GLU A 47 -19.01 -6.59 -2.78
CA GLU A 47 -18.13 -7.61 -3.38
C GLU A 47 -16.84 -6.98 -3.90
N ALA A 48 -16.93 -5.90 -4.68
CA ALA A 48 -15.76 -5.19 -5.18
C ALA A 48 -14.86 -4.64 -4.05
N LEU A 49 -15.46 -4.22 -2.94
CA LEU A 49 -14.72 -3.77 -1.77
C LEU A 49 -14.10 -4.92 -0.99
N ALA A 50 -14.81 -6.05 -0.86
CA ALA A 50 -14.32 -7.26 -0.23
C ALA A 50 -13.08 -7.80 -0.96
N ASP A 51 -13.14 -7.87 -2.30
CA ASP A 51 -11.99 -8.23 -3.14
C ASP A 51 -10.81 -7.28 -2.92
N LEU A 52 -11.08 -5.98 -2.86
CA LEU A 52 -10.07 -4.95 -2.70
C LEU A 52 -9.28 -5.09 -1.39
N VAL A 53 -9.97 -5.41 -0.28
CA VAL A 53 -9.35 -5.51 1.05
C VAL A 53 -8.90 -6.94 1.40
N GLY A 54 -9.10 -7.88 0.48
CA GLY A 54 -8.83 -9.30 0.70
C GLY A 54 -9.66 -9.87 1.85
N ALA A 55 -10.97 -9.64 1.79
CA ALA A 55 -11.93 -10.14 2.77
C ALA A 55 -12.35 -11.58 2.44
N GLU A 56 -12.24 -12.47 3.42
CA GLU A 56 -12.66 -13.87 3.34
C GLU A 56 -13.53 -14.25 4.54
N VAL A 57 -14.47 -15.18 4.39
CA VAL A 57 -15.28 -15.66 5.52
C VAL A 57 -14.60 -16.90 6.14
N ASN A 58 -14.35 -16.85 7.45
CA ASN A 58 -13.77 -17.99 8.18
C ASN A 58 -14.83 -19.07 8.51
N PRO A 59 -14.44 -20.26 9.02
CA PRO A 59 -15.37 -21.32 9.38
C PRO A 59 -16.43 -20.93 10.43
N GLU A 60 -16.13 -19.92 11.25
CA GLU A 60 -17.02 -19.36 12.28
C GLU A 60 -18.02 -18.34 11.71
N GLY A 61 -17.96 -18.02 10.41
CA GLY A 61 -18.84 -17.06 9.74
C GLY A 61 -18.43 -15.59 9.89
N GLN A 62 -17.23 -15.32 10.41
CA GLN A 62 -16.67 -13.97 10.55
C GLN A 62 -15.89 -13.56 9.31
N VAL A 63 -15.84 -12.27 9.03
CA VAL A 63 -15.08 -11.72 7.90
C VAL A 63 -13.65 -11.40 8.33
N VAL A 64 -12.67 -12.08 7.73
CA VAL A 64 -11.24 -11.85 7.91
C VAL A 64 -10.75 -10.93 6.81
N VAL A 65 -10.26 -9.76 7.18
CA VAL A 65 -9.78 -8.73 6.24
C VAL A 65 -8.25 -8.69 6.28
N SER A 66 -7.65 -8.87 5.10
CA SER A 66 -6.20 -8.91 4.91
C SER A 66 -5.54 -7.53 4.92
N ALA A 67 -6.28 -6.50 4.48
CA ALA A 67 -5.82 -5.10 4.41
C ALA A 67 -6.72 -4.15 5.23
N PRO A 68 -6.70 -4.24 6.58
CA PRO A 68 -7.58 -3.44 7.42
C PRO A 68 -7.35 -1.93 7.31
N GLY A 69 -6.10 -1.46 7.13
CA GLY A 69 -5.83 -0.05 6.84
C GLY A 69 -6.49 0.46 5.56
N LEU A 70 -6.58 -0.37 4.52
CA LEU A 70 -7.27 -0.02 3.27
C LEU A 70 -8.78 0.04 3.46
N LEU A 71 -9.34 -0.90 4.24
CA LEU A 71 -10.74 -0.86 4.65
C LEU A 71 -11.07 0.43 5.42
N ALA A 72 -10.26 0.76 6.43
CA ALA A 72 -10.45 1.95 7.25
C ALA A 72 -10.42 3.24 6.41
N ALA A 73 -9.46 3.36 5.49
CA ALA A 73 -9.38 4.50 4.58
C ALA A 73 -10.63 4.60 3.68
N GLY A 74 -11.15 3.47 3.21
CA GLY A 74 -12.39 3.43 2.44
C GLY A 74 -13.60 3.92 3.24
N VAL A 75 -13.74 3.45 4.48
CA VAL A 75 -14.81 3.88 5.40
C VAL A 75 -14.72 5.37 5.69
N GLU A 76 -13.54 5.89 5.99
CA GLU A 76 -13.32 7.32 6.23
C GLU A 76 -13.63 8.16 4.99
N GLY A 77 -13.26 7.70 3.79
CA GLY A 77 -13.59 8.37 2.54
C GLY A 77 -15.11 8.51 2.34
N VAL A 78 -15.86 7.44 2.60
CA VAL A 78 -17.33 7.47 2.55
C VAL A 78 -17.90 8.38 3.63
N ALA A 79 -17.39 8.33 4.85
CA ALA A 79 -17.80 9.20 5.95
C ALA A 79 -17.53 10.70 5.66
N ALA A 80 -16.49 10.99 4.87
CA ALA A 80 -16.18 12.33 4.39
C ALA A 80 -17.09 12.81 3.23
N GLY A 81 -18.04 11.98 2.79
CA GLY A 81 -19.03 12.30 1.75
C GLY A 81 -18.62 11.90 0.34
N LEU A 82 -17.54 11.14 0.16
CA LEU A 82 -17.20 10.59 -1.15
C LEU A 82 -18.15 9.42 -1.50
N PRO A 83 -18.58 9.30 -2.76
CA PRO A 83 -19.42 8.17 -3.15
C PRO A 83 -18.64 6.87 -3.05
N LEU A 84 -19.26 5.81 -2.51
CA LEU A 84 -18.65 4.48 -2.34
C LEU A 84 -18.01 3.97 -3.63
N GLU A 85 -18.68 4.12 -4.78
CA GLU A 85 -18.12 3.71 -6.07
C GLU A 85 -16.81 4.43 -6.41
N GLY A 86 -16.71 5.73 -6.10
CA GLY A 86 -15.50 6.52 -6.31
C GLY A 86 -14.36 6.08 -5.39
N VAL A 87 -14.67 5.80 -4.12
CA VAL A 87 -13.73 5.26 -3.14
C VAL A 87 -13.20 3.90 -3.57
N THR A 88 -14.08 2.96 -3.95
CA THR A 88 -13.68 1.63 -4.42
C THR A 88 -12.82 1.72 -5.68
N ARG A 89 -13.17 2.60 -6.62
CA ARG A 89 -12.39 2.84 -7.84
C ARG A 89 -10.98 3.37 -7.54
N ALA A 90 -10.88 4.34 -6.64
CA ALA A 90 -9.58 4.87 -6.21
C ALA A 90 -8.76 3.80 -5.48
N GLY A 91 -9.39 3.02 -4.60
CA GLY A 91 -8.75 1.90 -3.91
C GLY A 91 -8.18 0.86 -4.86
N LYS A 92 -8.93 0.50 -5.92
CA LYS A 92 -8.45 -0.43 -6.96
C LYS A 92 -7.17 0.08 -7.62
N LEU A 93 -7.12 1.36 -7.99
CA LEU A 93 -5.91 1.98 -8.56
C LEU A 93 -4.73 1.94 -7.60
N VAL A 94 -4.97 2.17 -6.30
CA VAL A 94 -3.92 2.08 -5.27
C VAL A 94 -3.36 0.66 -5.18
N VAL A 95 -4.21 -0.36 -5.16
CA VAL A 95 -3.78 -1.77 -5.08
C VAL A 95 -3.03 -2.20 -6.34
N GLU A 96 -3.53 -1.84 -7.52
CA GLU A 96 -2.86 -2.12 -8.79
C GLU A 96 -1.48 -1.44 -8.87
N SER A 97 -1.40 -0.16 -8.50
CA SER A 97 -0.14 0.59 -8.49
C SER A 97 0.85 0.02 -7.47
N ALA A 98 0.38 -0.36 -6.29
CA ALA A 98 1.22 -0.98 -5.26
C ALA A 98 1.80 -2.32 -5.74
N ARG A 99 1.02 -3.09 -6.51
CA ARG A 99 1.48 -4.34 -7.12
C ARG A 99 2.58 -4.10 -8.15
N GLU A 100 2.39 -3.15 -9.06
CA GLU A 100 3.41 -2.81 -10.07
C GLU A 100 4.73 -2.37 -9.41
N VAL A 101 4.64 -1.55 -8.37
CA VAL A 101 5.82 -1.11 -7.60
C VAL A 101 6.48 -2.29 -6.89
N ALA A 102 5.70 -3.19 -6.28
CA ALA A 102 6.23 -4.37 -5.62
C ALA A 102 6.95 -5.31 -6.59
N GLU A 103 6.38 -5.53 -7.78
CA GLU A 103 7.00 -6.33 -8.86
C GLU A 103 8.36 -5.75 -9.23
N GLY A 104 8.48 -4.42 -9.41
CA GLY A 104 9.75 -3.76 -9.68
C GLY A 104 10.81 -3.93 -8.57
N PHE A 105 10.41 -3.89 -7.29
CA PHE A 105 11.35 -4.15 -6.18
C PHE A 105 11.79 -5.61 -6.11
N VAL A 106 10.89 -6.56 -6.41
CA VAL A 106 11.21 -7.98 -6.47
C VAL A 106 12.21 -8.26 -7.61
N GLU A 107 11.99 -7.68 -8.78
CA GLU A 107 12.92 -7.78 -9.92
C GLU A 107 14.30 -7.21 -9.57
N LEU A 108 14.34 -6.04 -8.93
CA LEU A 108 15.60 -5.43 -8.48
C LEU A 108 16.39 -6.36 -7.54
N PHE A 109 15.73 -6.96 -6.55
CA PHE A 109 16.38 -7.90 -5.64
C PHE A 109 16.82 -9.18 -6.36
N ARG A 110 15.96 -9.72 -7.24
CA ARG A 110 16.25 -10.93 -8.01
C ARG A 110 17.52 -10.75 -8.83
N ASP A 111 17.58 -9.68 -9.60
CA ASP A 111 18.65 -9.48 -10.59
C ASP A 111 19.95 -8.97 -9.94
N SER A 112 19.86 -8.23 -8.82
CA SER A 112 21.05 -7.64 -8.17
C SER A 112 21.66 -8.48 -7.07
N VAL A 113 20.89 -9.35 -6.42
CA VAL A 113 21.31 -10.06 -5.19
C VAL A 113 21.11 -11.56 -5.33
N TRP A 114 19.89 -11.99 -5.65
CA TRP A 114 19.57 -13.41 -5.69
C TRP A 114 20.30 -14.15 -6.81
N GLN A 115 20.28 -13.62 -8.04
CA GLN A 115 20.92 -14.28 -9.18
C GLN A 115 22.43 -14.45 -8.98
N GLN A 116 23.12 -13.43 -8.47
CA GLN A 116 24.55 -13.51 -8.17
C GLN A 116 24.85 -14.60 -7.11
N PHE A 117 24.01 -14.70 -6.09
CA PHE A 117 24.12 -15.73 -5.06
C PHE A 117 23.89 -17.15 -5.64
N VAL A 118 22.92 -17.31 -6.54
CA VAL A 118 22.69 -18.58 -7.26
C VAL A 118 23.86 -18.92 -8.18
N ASP A 119 24.35 -17.97 -8.96
CA ASP A 119 25.46 -18.17 -9.91
C ASP A 119 26.76 -18.56 -9.20
N ALA A 120 26.96 -18.08 -7.97
CA ALA A 120 28.07 -18.47 -7.09
C ALA A 120 27.91 -19.86 -6.45
N GLY A 121 26.83 -20.58 -6.73
CA GLY A 121 26.55 -21.90 -6.17
C GLY A 121 25.93 -21.87 -4.77
N MET A 122 25.25 -20.78 -4.40
CA MET A 122 24.57 -20.60 -3.11
C MET A 122 25.46 -20.83 -1.87
N PRO A 123 26.64 -20.18 -1.78
CA PRO A 123 27.59 -20.42 -0.70
C PRO A 123 26.98 -20.19 0.69
N GLU A 124 27.09 -21.18 1.59
CA GLU A 124 26.50 -21.15 2.94
C GLU A 124 26.88 -19.88 3.74
N GLY A 125 28.11 -19.39 3.58
CA GLY A 125 28.59 -18.18 4.24
C GLY A 125 27.87 -16.88 3.84
N GLU A 126 27.05 -16.89 2.79
CA GLU A 126 26.31 -15.71 2.33
C GLU A 126 24.83 -15.70 2.71
N TRP A 127 24.30 -16.78 3.30
CA TRP A 127 22.88 -16.94 3.57
C TRP A 127 22.32 -15.84 4.48
N ASP A 128 23.03 -15.52 5.57
CA ASP A 128 22.66 -14.44 6.49
C ASP A 128 22.73 -13.07 5.82
N ARG A 129 23.65 -12.88 4.87
CA ARG A 129 23.73 -11.64 4.08
C ARG A 129 22.48 -11.49 3.22
N ILE A 130 22.01 -12.55 2.54
CA ILE A 130 20.81 -12.51 1.69
C ILE A 130 19.57 -12.15 2.52
N VAL A 131 19.36 -12.83 3.65
CA VAL A 131 18.26 -12.51 4.58
C VAL A 131 18.39 -11.08 5.10
N GLY A 132 19.61 -10.66 5.47
CA GLY A 132 19.86 -9.31 5.96
C GLY A 132 19.61 -8.21 4.93
N VAL A 133 19.88 -8.45 3.64
CA VAL A 133 19.54 -7.51 2.57
C VAL A 133 18.02 -7.43 2.43
N HIS A 134 17.32 -8.56 2.36
CA HIS A 134 15.86 -8.59 2.27
C HIS A 134 15.20 -7.80 3.42
N SER A 135 15.58 -8.06 4.67
CA SER A 135 15.01 -7.38 5.84
C SER A 135 15.25 -5.86 5.84
N ARG A 136 16.33 -5.38 5.21
CA ARG A 136 16.59 -3.94 5.06
C ARG A 136 15.86 -3.32 3.87
N LEU A 137 15.61 -4.09 2.82
CA LEU A 137 14.87 -3.61 1.65
C LEU A 137 13.43 -3.29 1.97
N GLN A 138 12.79 -4.08 2.84
CA GLN A 138 11.39 -3.89 3.20
C GLN A 138 11.04 -2.47 3.67
N PRO A 139 11.64 -1.94 4.76
CA PRO A 139 11.33 -0.58 5.20
C PRO A 139 11.76 0.48 4.18
N LEU A 140 12.83 0.26 3.41
CA LEU A 140 13.29 1.22 2.40
C LEU A 140 12.31 1.35 1.23
N ALA A 141 11.76 0.23 0.75
CA ALA A 141 10.79 0.21 -0.33
C ALA A 141 9.52 0.99 0.05
N VAL A 142 9.01 0.77 1.27
CA VAL A 142 7.84 1.49 1.79
C VAL A 142 8.11 3.00 1.88
N GLN A 143 9.25 3.40 2.44
CA GLN A 143 9.61 4.82 2.55
C GLN A 143 9.79 5.50 1.19
N ALA A 144 10.41 4.81 0.22
CA ALA A 144 10.58 5.32 -1.14
C ALA A 144 9.22 5.50 -1.84
N PHE A 145 8.34 4.49 -1.74
CA PHE A 145 6.99 4.56 -2.30
C PHE A 145 6.17 5.70 -1.69
N LEU A 146 6.15 5.82 -0.36
CA LEU A 146 5.40 6.87 0.33
C LEU A 146 5.91 8.27 -0.07
N SER A 147 7.22 8.46 -0.15
CA SER A 147 7.82 9.74 -0.56
C SER A 147 7.46 10.10 -2.01
N ALA A 148 7.51 9.11 -2.92
CA ALA A 148 7.12 9.31 -4.31
C ALA A 148 5.62 9.65 -4.43
N PHE A 149 4.77 8.93 -3.69
CA PHE A 149 3.33 9.15 -3.67
C PHE A 149 2.98 10.56 -3.15
N GLN A 150 3.55 11.00 -2.03
CA GLN A 150 3.31 12.33 -1.46
C GLN A 150 3.68 13.45 -2.44
N ARG A 151 4.81 13.29 -3.14
CA ARG A 151 5.25 14.23 -4.18
C ARG A 151 4.28 14.25 -5.36
N ALA A 152 3.87 13.08 -5.86
CA ALA A 152 2.94 12.97 -6.97
C ALA A 152 1.58 13.60 -6.63
N MET A 153 1.03 13.33 -5.44
CA MET A 153 -0.21 13.94 -4.96
C MET A 153 -0.14 15.47 -4.94
N SER A 154 0.95 16.03 -4.40
CA SER A 154 1.14 17.49 -4.33
C SER A 154 1.14 18.14 -5.72
N GLN A 155 1.77 17.47 -6.70
CA GLN A 155 1.80 17.92 -8.09
C GLN A 155 0.42 17.85 -8.73
N GLN A 156 -0.28 16.71 -8.59
CA GLN A 156 -1.60 16.49 -9.19
C GLN A 156 -2.67 17.44 -8.63
N VAL A 157 -2.65 17.73 -7.33
CA VAL A 157 -3.56 18.72 -6.73
C VAL A 157 -3.28 20.12 -7.30
N SER A 158 -2.01 20.50 -7.44
CA SER A 158 -1.62 21.81 -7.98
C SER A 158 -2.04 21.96 -9.45
N GLU A 159 -1.86 20.92 -10.25
CA GLU A 159 -2.28 20.86 -11.66
C GLU A 159 -3.80 20.93 -11.80
N ALA A 160 -4.54 20.12 -11.03
CA ALA A 160 -6.00 20.11 -11.03
C ALA A 160 -6.58 21.49 -10.64
N LEU A 161 -6.05 22.11 -9.58
CA LEU A 161 -6.48 23.46 -9.18
C LEU A 161 -6.21 24.48 -10.28
N GLY A 162 -5.04 24.41 -10.96
CA GLY A 162 -4.73 25.33 -12.06
C GLY A 162 -5.64 25.16 -13.27
N HIS A 163 -6.10 23.94 -13.55
CA HIS A 163 -7.06 23.68 -14.61
C HIS A 163 -8.46 24.19 -14.26
N GLU A 164 -8.95 23.93 -13.06
CA GLU A 164 -10.31 24.32 -12.61
C GLU A 164 -10.45 25.84 -12.41
N LEU A 165 -9.40 26.49 -11.92
CA LEU A 165 -9.39 27.94 -11.68
C LEU A 165 -9.14 28.75 -12.96
N GLY A 166 -8.55 28.13 -13.99
CA GLY A 166 -8.11 28.81 -15.21
C GLY A 166 -6.89 29.72 -15.00
N ALA A 167 -6.27 30.16 -16.10
CA ALA A 167 -4.99 30.87 -16.07
C ALA A 167 -4.99 32.14 -15.18
N GLY A 168 -6.13 32.84 -15.07
CA GLY A 168 -6.25 34.07 -14.27
C GLY A 168 -6.34 33.85 -12.76
N ALA A 169 -6.81 32.70 -12.29
CA ALA A 169 -6.88 32.41 -10.86
C ALA A 169 -5.69 31.59 -10.35
N GLN A 170 -4.91 30.95 -11.23
CA GLN A 170 -3.58 30.41 -10.89
C GLN A 170 -2.63 31.53 -10.46
N GLU A 171 -2.67 32.69 -11.12
CA GLU A 171 -1.86 33.87 -10.75
C GLU A 171 -2.28 34.44 -9.39
N VAL A 172 -3.58 34.37 -9.06
CA VAL A 172 -4.11 34.77 -7.74
C VAL A 172 -3.74 33.76 -6.67
N LEU A 173 -3.81 32.46 -6.95
CA LEU A 173 -3.42 31.39 -6.03
C LEU A 173 -1.92 31.46 -5.71
N ASP A 174 -1.08 31.63 -6.73
CA ASP A 174 0.36 31.84 -6.58
C ASP A 174 0.66 33.09 -5.73
N ARG A 175 -0.08 34.17 -5.96
CA ARG A 175 0.05 35.40 -5.17
C ARG A 175 -0.36 35.18 -3.71
N LEU A 176 -1.44 34.44 -3.45
CA LEU A 176 -1.93 34.12 -2.11
C LEU A 176 -1.00 33.14 -1.37
N LEU A 177 -0.41 32.16 -2.05
CA LEU A 177 0.54 31.22 -1.48
C LEU A 177 1.90 31.87 -1.20
N ARG A 178 2.32 32.86 -2.00
CA ARG A 178 3.54 33.67 -1.75
C ARG A 178 3.33 34.73 -0.66
N ALA A 179 2.12 35.29 -0.55
CA ALA A 179 1.74 36.17 0.54
C ALA A 179 1.44 35.34 1.79
N GLY A 180 2.48 34.82 2.44
CA GLY A 180 2.36 34.08 3.70
C GLY A 180 1.62 34.88 4.79
N PRO A 181 1.21 34.24 5.90
CA PRO A 181 0.31 34.83 6.91
C PRO A 181 0.84 36.09 7.63
N GLY A 182 2.03 36.58 7.29
CA GLY A 182 2.70 37.71 7.94
C GLY A 182 2.52 39.08 7.27
N ASP A 183 1.91 39.17 6.08
CA ASP A 183 1.91 40.42 5.30
C ASP A 183 0.56 41.17 5.31
N ARG A 184 -0.34 40.84 6.27
CA ARG A 184 -1.58 41.60 6.52
C ARG A 184 -1.44 42.46 7.78
N SER A 185 -0.55 43.45 7.72
CA SER A 185 -0.55 44.59 8.64
C SER A 185 0.13 45.78 7.97
N ALA A 186 -0.67 46.59 7.28
CA ALA A 186 -0.41 48.00 7.01
C ALA A 186 -1.74 48.70 6.69
#